data_AF-A0A8S3JMZ0-F1
#
_entry.id   AF-A0A8S3JMZ0-F1
#
_cell.length_a   1.000
_cell.length_b   1.000
_cell.length_c   1.000
_cell.angle_alpha   90.00
_cell.angle_beta   90.00
_cell.angle_gamma   90.00
#
_symmetry.space_group_name_H-M   'P 1'
#
loop_
_entity.id
_entity.type
_entity.pdbx_description
1 polymer ?
#
loop_
_entity_poly.entity_id
_entity_poly.type
_entity_poly.pdbx_seq_one_letter_code
_entity_poly.pdbx_strand_id
1 'polypeptide(L)'
;MANIAKRQKLFNDVVHQNEYKVGDLVGLKIDKVDRTNVTPRVLPCKIISVQVASNDMDTYQLCATTAILFSRFQVFDLLNLSKCNFRDLRDVDSTTLPTMTFIQACKAYVSAGLITPTEACNCNGKCSTKKCRCRAAKVQCGTKCHSSKTKPCSNV
;
A
#
# COMPACT_ATOMS: atom_id res chain seq x y z
N MET A 1 1.45 -26.28 -4.38
CA MET A 1 0.65 -25.70 -3.28
C MET A 1 1.55 -24.91 -2.33
N ALA A 2 1.94 -23.67 -2.68
CA ALA A 2 2.77 -22.84 -1.81
C ALA A 2 2.43 -21.35 -2.01
N ASN A 3 2.43 -20.58 -0.91
CA ASN A 3 2.38 -19.10 -0.84
C ASN A 3 1.09 -18.42 -0.35
N ILE A 4 0.35 -19.01 0.58
CA ILE A 4 -0.40 -18.19 1.57
C ILE A 4 0.57 -17.72 2.67
N ALA A 5 1.44 -18.60 3.15
CA ALA A 5 2.37 -18.31 4.25
C ALA A 5 3.43 -17.23 3.95
N LYS A 6 3.98 -17.13 2.72
CA LYS A 6 4.94 -16.06 2.41
C LYS A 6 4.29 -14.68 2.25
N ARG A 7 3.01 -14.63 1.87
CA ARG A 7 2.24 -13.37 1.81
C ARG A 7 2.05 -12.81 3.22
N GLN A 8 1.83 -13.67 4.21
CA GLN A 8 1.79 -13.34 5.63
C GLN A 8 3.10 -12.73 6.15
N LYS A 9 4.25 -13.09 5.57
CA LYS A 9 5.58 -12.69 6.08
C LYS A 9 5.89 -11.21 5.90
N LEU A 10 5.47 -10.59 4.79
CA LEU A 10 5.57 -9.14 4.60
C LEU A 10 4.71 -8.34 5.61
N PHE A 11 3.68 -8.96 6.19
CA PHE A 11 2.79 -8.36 7.19
C PHE A 11 3.27 -8.58 8.65
N ASN A 12 4.20 -9.50 8.91
CA ASN A 12 4.69 -9.74 10.27
C ASN A 12 5.87 -8.84 10.64
N ASP A 13 6.58 -8.27 9.65
CA ASP A 13 7.66 -7.31 9.88
C ASP A 13 7.16 -5.86 9.87
N VAL A 14 5.94 -5.62 10.37
CA VAL A 14 5.40 -4.27 10.49
C VAL A 14 6.03 -3.61 11.71
N VAL A 15 7.12 -2.89 11.44
CA VAL A 15 7.76 -2.01 12.41
C VAL A 15 6.86 -0.78 12.56
N HIS A 16 6.38 -0.53 13.78
CA HIS A 16 5.77 0.77 14.09
C HIS A 16 6.91 1.80 14.09
N GLN A 17 6.80 2.82 13.23
CA GLN A 17 7.69 3.98 13.31
C GLN A 17 7.18 4.95 14.38
N ASN A 18 8.10 5.66 15.04
CA ASN A 18 7.76 6.64 16.08
C ASN A 18 7.17 7.93 15.50
N GLU A 19 7.43 8.23 14.23
CA GLU A 19 6.98 9.45 13.56
C GLU A 19 6.85 9.19 12.06
N TYR A 20 5.87 9.84 11.43
CA TYR A 20 5.67 9.78 9.99
C TYR A 20 5.59 11.19 9.37
N LYS A 21 5.99 11.31 8.10
CA LYS A 21 5.98 12.57 7.35
C LYS A 21 4.87 12.59 6.30
N VAL A 22 4.51 13.79 5.86
CA VAL A 22 3.60 13.97 4.71
C VAL A 22 4.20 13.27 3.48
N GLY A 23 3.39 12.45 2.82
CA GLY A 23 3.78 11.64 1.67
C GLY A 23 4.20 10.21 2.00
N ASP A 24 4.40 9.86 3.28
CA ASP A 24 4.74 8.50 3.67
C ASP A 24 3.58 7.54 3.42
N LEU A 25 3.94 6.30 3.08
CA LEU A 25 3.00 5.20 2.87
C LEU A 25 2.81 4.43 4.18
N VAL A 26 1.57 4.39 4.63
CA VAL A 26 1.15 3.73 5.87
C VAL A 26 -0.04 2.81 5.59
N GLY A 27 -0.36 1.96 6.55
CA GLY A 27 -1.48 1.04 6.46
C GLY A 27 -2.36 1.14 7.69
N LEU A 28 -3.67 1.09 7.49
CA LEU A 28 -4.62 0.93 8.59
C LEU A 28 -5.08 -0.51 8.67
N LYS A 29 -5.02 -1.10 9.85
CA LYS A 29 -5.53 -2.45 10.09
C LYS A 29 -7.05 -2.46 9.97
N ILE A 30 -7.59 -3.40 9.19
CA ILE A 30 -9.03 -3.64 9.10
C ILE A 30 -9.38 -4.77 10.04
N ASP A 31 -10.30 -4.50 10.97
CA ASP A 31 -10.72 -5.46 11.97
C ASP A 31 -11.47 -6.64 11.38
N LYS A 32 -11.40 -7.78 12.07
CA LYS A 32 -11.94 -9.04 11.54
C LYS A 32 -13.44 -8.96 11.29
N VAL A 33 -14.17 -8.20 12.11
CA VAL A 33 -15.62 -8.01 12.00
C VAL A 33 -16.02 -7.29 10.71
N ASP A 34 -15.16 -6.40 10.21
CA ASP A 34 -15.41 -5.60 9.00
C ASP A 34 -14.85 -6.25 7.73
N ARG A 35 -14.23 -7.42 7.85
CA ARG A 35 -13.63 -8.15 6.72
C ARG A 35 -14.52 -9.26 6.22
N THR A 36 -14.69 -9.31 4.91
CA THR A 36 -15.13 -10.51 4.18
C THR A 36 -13.92 -11.30 3.68
N ASN A 37 -14.13 -12.50 3.13
CA ASN A 37 -13.07 -13.36 2.59
C ASN A 37 -12.21 -12.70 1.49
N VAL A 38 -12.73 -11.65 0.85
CA VAL A 38 -12.05 -10.90 -0.21
C VAL A 38 -11.44 -9.58 0.28
N THR A 39 -11.76 -9.14 1.50
CA THR A 39 -11.29 -7.86 2.04
C THR A 39 -9.83 -8.00 2.49
N PRO A 40 -8.93 -7.07 2.13
CA PRO A 40 -7.56 -7.09 2.63
C PRO A 40 -7.52 -6.92 4.16
N ARG A 41 -6.41 -7.30 4.78
CA ARG A 41 -6.22 -7.11 6.23
C ARG A 41 -5.87 -5.68 6.61
N VAL A 42 -5.36 -4.93 5.65
CA VAL A 42 -4.82 -3.57 5.81
C VAL A 42 -5.30 -2.75 4.63
N LEU A 43 -5.76 -1.53 4.90
CA LEU A 43 -6.00 -0.51 3.89
C LEU A 43 -4.71 0.30 3.70
N PRO A 44 -4.08 0.26 2.52
CA PRO A 44 -2.95 1.14 2.22
C PRO A 44 -3.42 2.59 2.13
N CYS A 45 -2.73 3.48 2.83
CA CYS A 45 -2.95 4.91 2.84
C CYS A 45 -1.65 5.72 2.66
N LYS A 46 -1.77 6.97 2.23
CA LYS A 46 -0.71 7.97 2.17
C LYS A 46 -1.05 9.11 3.13
N ILE A 47 -0.06 9.62 3.85
CA ILE A 47 -0.25 10.75 4.76
C ILE A 47 -0.35 12.04 3.95
N ILE A 48 -1.42 12.81 4.16
CA ILE A 48 -1.66 14.10 3.47
C ILE A 48 -1.38 15.31 4.35
N SER A 49 -1.61 15.20 5.65
CA SER A 49 -1.29 16.27 6.60
C SER A 49 -1.01 15.70 7.98
N VAL A 50 -0.10 16.35 8.71
CA VAL A 50 0.19 16.07 10.11
C VAL A 50 -0.30 17.24 10.94
N GLN A 51 -1.07 16.96 11.97
CA GLN A 51 -1.49 17.96 12.95
C GLN A 51 -0.75 17.67 14.26
N VAL A 52 0.24 18.52 14.54
CA VAL A 52 1.05 18.47 15.76
C VAL A 52 0.24 19.13 16.87
N ALA A 53 -0.07 18.37 17.91
CA ALA A 53 -0.76 18.88 19.08
C ALA A 53 0.28 19.25 20.15
N SER A 54 0.24 20.47 20.68
CA SER A 54 1.22 20.93 21.67
C SER A 54 1.16 20.18 23.02
N ASN A 55 0.03 19.53 23.32
CA ASN A 55 -0.27 18.87 24.59
C ASN A 55 -0.76 17.41 24.42
N ASP A 56 -0.81 16.89 23.19
CA ASP A 56 -1.38 15.57 22.89
C ASP A 56 -0.55 14.87 21.79
N MET A 57 -0.85 13.62 21.48
CA MET A 57 -0.16 12.88 20.42
C MET A 57 -0.52 13.40 19.03
N ASP A 58 0.48 13.41 18.15
CA ASP A 58 0.32 13.83 16.75
C ASP A 58 -0.75 13.01 16.03
N THR A 59 -1.59 13.71 15.28
CA THR A 59 -2.66 13.09 14.49
C THR A 59 -2.41 13.27 13.00
N TYR A 60 -2.68 12.21 12.26
CA TYR A 60 -2.36 12.07 10.85
C TYR A 60 -3.64 12.00 10.04
N GLN A 61 -3.74 12.84 9.02
CA GLN A 61 -4.78 12.76 8.01
C GLN A 61 -4.28 11.88 6.86
N LEU A 62 -5.14 10.95 6.44
CA LEU A 62 -4.77 9.92 5.48
C LEU A 62 -5.64 9.98 4.22
N CYS A 63 -5.06 9.66 3.07
CA CYS A 63 -5.79 9.33 1.85
C CYS A 63 -5.52 7.88 1.42
N ALA A 64 -6.57 7.18 1.02
CA ALA A 64 -6.48 5.93 0.27
C ALA A 64 -6.56 6.24 -1.24
N THR A 65 -6.37 5.23 -2.10
CA THR A 65 -6.49 5.40 -3.55
C THR A 65 -7.85 5.97 -3.99
N THR A 66 -8.91 5.66 -3.25
CA THR A 66 -10.30 5.96 -3.63
C THR A 66 -10.92 7.12 -2.85
N ALA A 67 -10.33 7.53 -1.72
CA ALA A 67 -10.95 8.51 -0.84
C ALA A 67 -9.96 9.12 0.17
N ILE A 68 -10.26 10.32 0.64
CA ILE A 68 -9.68 10.89 1.85
C ILE A 68 -10.43 10.32 3.05
N LEU A 69 -9.72 9.82 4.06
CA LEU A 69 -10.37 9.34 5.27
C LEU A 69 -10.87 10.52 6.09
N PHE A 70 -12.13 10.51 6.49
CA PHE A 70 -12.70 11.57 7.33
C PHE A 70 -12.00 11.69 8.69
N SER A 71 -11.70 10.53 9.30
CA SER A 71 -11.04 10.46 10.61
C SER A 71 -9.54 10.72 10.50
N ARG A 72 -8.99 11.32 11.55
CA ARG A 72 -7.55 11.36 11.80
C ARG A 72 -7.14 10.16 12.65
N PHE A 73 -5.89 9.74 12.49
CA PHE A 73 -5.34 8.55 13.15
C PHE A 73 -4.06 8.91 13.90
N GLN A 74 -3.74 8.17 14.96
CA GLN A 74 -2.51 8.37 15.71
C GLN A 74 -1.44 7.38 15.26
N VAL A 75 -0.18 7.63 15.65
CA VAL A 75 0.97 6.83 15.20
C VAL A 75 0.80 5.32 15.43
N PHE A 76 0.12 4.93 16.52
CA PHE A 76 -0.10 3.53 16.89
C PHE A 76 -1.19 2.83 16.06
N ASP A 77 -2.05 3.58 15.37
CA ASP A 77 -3.01 3.02 14.42
C ASP A 77 -2.34 2.69 13.07
N LEU A 78 -1.14 3.23 12.83
CA LEU A 78 -0.45 3.20 11.56
C LEU A 78 0.59 2.07 11.48
N LEU A 79 0.46 1.29 10.41
CA LEU A 79 1.41 0.28 10.01
C LEU A 79 2.38 0.88 8.99
N ASN A 80 3.68 0.76 9.18
CA ASN A 80 4.64 1.23 8.20
C ASN A 80 4.57 0.39 6.91
N LEU A 81 4.25 1.04 5.79
CA LEU A 81 4.24 0.43 4.45
C LEU A 81 5.30 1.03 3.52
N SER A 82 6.32 1.71 4.06
CA SER A 82 7.39 2.35 3.27
C SER A 82 8.13 1.37 2.34
N LYS A 83 8.29 0.11 2.78
CA LYS A 83 8.93 -0.97 2.01
C LYS A 83 7.98 -1.63 1.01
N CYS A 84 6.69 -1.32 1.06
CA CYS A 84 5.70 -1.88 0.16
C CYS A 84 5.54 -1.00 -1.10
N ASN A 85 5.33 -1.64 -2.24
CA ASN A 85 5.21 -0.95 -3.52
C ASN A 85 3.73 -0.77 -3.89
N PHE A 86 3.16 0.39 -3.56
CA PHE A 86 1.82 0.81 -3.94
C PHE A 86 1.90 2.00 -4.90
N ARG A 87 1.91 1.71 -6.20
CA ARG A 87 2.02 2.74 -7.25
C ARG A 87 0.82 3.70 -7.20
N ASP A 88 -0.38 3.15 -7.15
CA ASP A 88 -1.62 3.91 -7.22
C ASP A 88 -1.78 4.89 -6.04
N LEU A 89 -1.11 4.61 -4.91
CA LEU A 89 -1.07 5.52 -3.76
C LEU A 89 -0.08 6.67 -3.92
N ARG A 90 1.06 6.44 -4.59
CA ARG A 90 2.09 7.48 -4.79
C ARG A 90 1.57 8.57 -5.71
N ASP A 91 0.93 8.15 -6.79
CA ASP A 91 0.40 9.00 -7.85
C ASP A 91 -1.00 9.55 -7.52
N VAL A 92 -1.54 9.27 -6.32
CA VAL A 92 -2.87 9.76 -5.93
C VAL A 92 -2.85 11.26 -5.72
N ASP A 93 -3.77 11.96 -6.38
CA ASP A 93 -4.05 13.37 -6.17
C ASP A 93 -5.12 13.51 -5.09
N SER A 94 -4.71 13.98 -3.91
CA SER A 94 -5.61 14.16 -2.78
C SER A 94 -6.63 15.27 -2.98
N THR A 95 -6.52 16.13 -4.00
CA THR A 95 -7.45 17.26 -4.19
C THR A 95 -8.77 16.88 -4.86
N THR A 96 -8.79 15.76 -5.58
CA THR A 96 -9.95 15.31 -6.37
C THR A 96 -10.75 14.19 -5.70
N LEU A 97 -10.22 13.63 -4.60
CA LEU A 97 -10.81 12.48 -3.93
C LEU A 97 -11.97 12.88 -3.01
N PRO A 98 -13.07 12.10 -2.99
CA PRO A 98 -14.14 12.31 -2.03
C PRO A 98 -13.69 11.96 -0.60
N THR A 99 -14.28 12.62 0.38
CA THR A 99 -14.10 12.25 1.79
C THR A 99 -15.03 11.10 2.16
N MET A 100 -14.50 10.04 2.78
CA MET A 100 -15.25 8.86 3.20
C MET A 100 -14.87 8.42 4.62
N THR A 101 -15.77 7.72 5.29
CA THR A 101 -15.43 7.02 6.53
C THR A 101 -14.46 5.87 6.24
N PHE A 102 -13.73 5.41 7.27
CA PHE A 102 -12.80 4.27 7.13
C PHE A 102 -13.45 3.04 6.51
N ILE A 103 -14.65 2.66 6.97
CA ILE A 103 -15.38 1.49 6.47
C ILE A 103 -15.81 1.68 5.01
N GLN A 104 -16.26 2.87 4.63
CA GLN A 104 -16.63 3.17 3.25
C GLN A 104 -15.40 3.10 2.32
N ALA A 105 -14.27 3.66 2.75
CA ALA A 105 -13.02 3.58 2.00
C ALA A 105 -12.53 2.13 1.82
N CYS A 106 -12.63 1.30 2.86
CA CYS A 106 -12.33 -0.13 2.79
C CYS A 106 -13.19 -0.85 1.74
N LYS A 107 -14.51 -0.58 1.72
CA LYS A 107 -15.43 -1.16 0.74
C LYS A 107 -15.11 -0.69 -0.69
N ALA A 108 -14.88 0.61 -0.87
CA ALA A 108 -14.52 1.19 -2.16
C ALA A 108 -13.21 0.61 -2.72
N TYR A 109 -12.20 0.42 -1.87
CA TYR A 109 -10.93 -0.19 -2.22
C TYR A 109 -11.09 -1.63 -2.75
N VAL A 110 -11.97 -2.42 -2.11
CA VAL A 110 -12.31 -3.78 -2.55
C VAL A 110 -13.07 -3.76 -3.88
N SER A 111 -14.10 -2.91 -3.98
CA SER A 111 -14.91 -2.77 -5.20
C SER A 111 -14.11 -2.29 -6.41
N ALA A 112 -13.09 -1.47 -6.20
CA ALA A 112 -12.19 -0.99 -7.25
C ALA A 112 -11.17 -2.06 -7.73
N GLY A 113 -11.15 -3.26 -7.14
CA GLY A 113 -10.22 -4.32 -7.53
C GLY A 113 -8.75 -4.04 -7.14
N LEU A 114 -8.51 -3.03 -6.30
CA LEU A 114 -7.17 -2.60 -5.86
C LEU A 114 -6.52 -3.57 -4.85
N ILE A 115 -7.18 -4.69 -4.59
CA ILE A 115 -6.75 -5.79 -3.70
C ILE A 115 -5.50 -6.51 -4.25
N THR A 116 -5.06 -6.19 -5.47
CA THR A 116 -3.86 -6.78 -6.06
C THR A 116 -2.64 -5.89 -5.81
N PRO A 117 -1.74 -6.25 -4.88
CA PRO A 117 -0.47 -5.54 -4.77
C PRO A 117 0.33 -5.85 -6.03
N THR A 118 0.81 -4.80 -6.68
CA THR A 118 1.75 -4.78 -7.81
C THR A 118 1.23 -5.46 -9.07
N GLU A 119 0.94 -4.66 -10.10
CA GLU A 119 1.03 -5.11 -11.48
C GLU A 119 2.39 -5.77 -11.67
N ALA A 120 2.41 -7.10 -11.76
CA ALA A 120 3.58 -7.80 -12.21
C ALA A 120 3.90 -7.27 -13.61
N CYS A 121 5.15 -6.87 -13.87
CA CYS A 121 5.53 -6.71 -15.26
C CYS A 121 5.42 -8.09 -15.89
N ASN A 122 4.54 -8.25 -16.89
CA ASN A 122 4.28 -9.53 -17.56
C ASN A 122 5.42 -9.89 -18.52
N CYS A 123 6.65 -9.78 -18.03
CA CYS A 123 7.87 -9.83 -18.82
C CYS A 123 8.34 -11.28 -18.94
N ASN A 124 8.33 -11.78 -20.17
CA ASN A 124 8.78 -13.13 -20.50
C ASN A 124 10.31 -13.24 -20.71
N GLY A 125 11.11 -12.23 -20.34
CA GLY A 125 12.55 -12.15 -20.64
C GLY A 125 13.35 -11.32 -19.64
N LYS A 126 14.60 -10.98 -19.97
CA LYS A 126 15.60 -10.40 -19.05
C LYS A 126 15.30 -9.01 -18.46
N CYS A 127 14.17 -8.35 -18.71
CA CYS A 127 13.87 -7.00 -18.20
C CYS A 127 15.00 -5.97 -18.40
N SER A 128 15.74 -6.06 -19.50
CA SER A 128 16.87 -5.17 -19.82
C SER A 128 16.44 -3.89 -20.55
N THR A 129 15.24 -3.88 -21.14
CA THR A 129 14.70 -2.77 -21.93
C THR A 129 13.49 -2.13 -21.27
N LYS A 130 13.14 -0.91 -21.70
CA LYS A 130 11.91 -0.21 -21.26
C LYS A 130 10.60 -0.92 -21.66
N LYS A 131 10.65 -2.06 -22.37
CA LYS A 131 9.49 -2.95 -22.57
C LYS A 131 8.98 -3.53 -21.25
N CYS A 132 9.87 -3.65 -20.25
CA CYS A 132 9.47 -3.99 -18.90
C CYS A 132 8.82 -2.79 -18.21
N ARG A 133 7.57 -2.93 -17.77
CA ARG A 133 6.85 -1.89 -17.02
C ARG A 133 7.59 -1.45 -15.76
N CYS A 134 8.18 -2.39 -15.02
CA CYS A 134 8.98 -2.07 -13.83
C CYS A 134 10.21 -1.24 -14.20
N ARG A 135 10.96 -1.61 -15.23
CA ARG A 135 12.15 -0.85 -15.68
C ARG A 135 11.81 0.52 -16.26
N ALA A 136 10.72 0.62 -17.04
CA ALA A 136 10.23 1.90 -17.55
C ALA A 136 9.91 2.87 -16.41
N ALA A 137 9.32 2.35 -15.34
CA ALA A 137 9.02 3.07 -14.11
C ALA A 137 10.23 3.22 -13.16
N LYS A 138 11.43 2.79 -13.56
CA LYS A 138 12.66 2.83 -12.74
C LYS A 138 12.51 2.14 -11.37
N VAL A 139 11.72 1.07 -11.30
CA VAL A 139 11.52 0.26 -10.09
C VAL A 139 12.00 -1.18 -10.31
N GLN A 140 12.52 -1.82 -9.27
CA GLN A 140 12.96 -3.23 -9.31
C GLN A 140 11.79 -4.17 -9.60
N CYS A 141 12.06 -5.24 -10.35
CA CYS A 141 11.07 -6.29 -10.57
C CYS A 141 10.81 -7.08 -9.27
N GLY A 142 9.54 -7.15 -8.86
CA GLY A 142 9.14 -7.96 -7.71
C GLY A 142 9.06 -9.46 -8.02
N THR A 143 8.90 -10.27 -6.97
CA THR A 143 8.73 -11.74 -7.08
C THR A 143 7.47 -12.19 -7.83
N LYS A 144 6.53 -11.27 -8.09
CA LYS A 144 5.37 -11.51 -8.96
C LYS A 144 5.68 -11.30 -10.45
N CYS A 145 6.71 -10.52 -10.78
CA CYS A 145 7.14 -10.26 -12.16
C CYS A 145 7.86 -11.47 -12.75
N HIS A 146 8.66 -12.14 -11.93
CA HIS A 146 9.32 -13.38 -12.28
C HIS A 146 9.08 -14.37 -11.15
N SER A 147 8.37 -15.46 -11.47
CA SER A 147 8.40 -16.61 -10.60
C SER A 147 9.85 -17.08 -10.53
N SER A 148 10.40 -17.15 -9.31
CA SER A 148 11.82 -17.37 -8.94
C SER A 148 12.57 -18.52 -9.65
N LYS A 149 11.90 -19.27 -10.53
CA LYS A 149 12.41 -20.47 -11.19
C LYS A 149 12.67 -20.33 -12.68
N THR A 150 12.17 -19.29 -13.37
CA THR A 150 12.10 -19.40 -14.84
C THR A 150 13.09 -18.53 -15.61
N LYS A 151 13.42 -17.29 -15.22
CA LYS A 151 14.33 -16.44 -16.03
C LYS A 151 15.12 -15.41 -15.20
N PRO A 152 16.40 -15.16 -15.52
CA PRO A 152 17.21 -14.13 -14.85
C PRO A 152 16.64 -12.74 -15.17
N CYS A 153 16.30 -11.97 -14.12
CA CYS A 153 15.90 -10.58 -14.22
C CYS A 153 17.14 -9.68 -14.15
N SER A 154 17.29 -8.73 -15.08
CA SER A 154 18.35 -7.71 -15.06
C SER A 154 17.85 -6.32 -14.66
N ASN A 155 16.63 -6.25 -14.13
CA ASN A 155 16.05 -5.06 -13.51
C ASN A 155 16.07 -5.22 -11.98
N VAL A 156 17.29 -5.40 -11.50
CA VAL A 156 17.71 -5.22 -10.10
C VAL A 156 18.12 -3.77 -9.91
#